data_AF-A0A822HWU1-F1
#
_entry.id   AF-A0A822HWU1-F1
#
_cell.length_a   1.000
_cell.length_b   1.000
_cell.length_c   1.000
_cell.angle_alpha   90.00
_cell.angle_beta   90.00
_cell.angle_gamma   90.00
#
_symmetry.space_group_name_H-M   'P 1'
#
loop_
_entity.id
_entity.type
_entity.pdbx_description
1 polymer ?
#
loop_
_entity_poly.entity_id
_entity_poly.type
_entity_poly.pdbx_seq_one_letter_code
_entity_poly.pdbx_strand_id
1 'polypeptide(L)'
;STCIQLLQRFYDPIDGSVEIDDMQVSQYNLGWLREHIGVVSQEPILFQTTIKENILFGKMNATQDEVEQAAKMANAHDFIMELPDKYGTLVGERGAQLSGGQKQRIGM
;
A
#
# COMPACT_ATOMS: atom_id res chain seq x y z
N SER A 1 -13.03 -7.13 -1.43
CA SER A 1 -14.36 -6.89 -2.05
C SER A 1 -14.28 -7.22 -3.53
N THR A 2 -15.19 -8.03 -4.06
CA THR A 2 -15.19 -8.53 -5.45
C THR A 2 -15.38 -7.42 -6.49
N CYS A 3 -16.10 -6.34 -6.15
CA CYS A 3 -16.33 -5.22 -7.08
C CYS A 3 -15.03 -4.50 -7.47
N ILE A 4 -14.12 -4.29 -6.50
CA ILE A 4 -12.82 -3.65 -6.74
C ILE A 4 -11.92 -4.54 -7.62
N GLN A 5 -12.06 -5.87 -7.49
CA GLN A 5 -11.29 -6.83 -8.27
C GLN A 5 -11.77 -6.92 -9.72
N LEU A 6 -13.08 -6.82 -9.95
CA LEU A 6 -13.65 -6.73 -11.31
C LEU A 6 -13.25 -5.42 -11.99
N LEU A 7 -13.30 -4.29 -11.28
CA LEU A 7 -12.90 -2.98 -11.80
C LEU A 7 -11.42 -2.93 -12.22
N GLN A 8 -10.54 -3.62 -11.50
CA GLN A 8 -9.12 -3.74 -11.83
C GLN A 8 -8.79 -4.87 -12.82
N ARG A 9 -9.81 -5.58 -13.33
CA ARG A 9 -9.67 -6.78 -14.15
C ARG A 9 -8.74 -7.85 -13.55
N PHE A 10 -8.82 -8.05 -12.24
CA PHE A 10 -8.32 -9.30 -11.63
C PHE A 10 -9.21 -10.49 -12.00
N TYR A 11 -10.48 -10.21 -12.31
CA TYR A 11 -11.45 -11.16 -12.86
C TYR A 11 -12.26 -10.46 -13.95
N ASP A 12 -12.72 -11.22 -14.94
CA ASP A 12 -13.71 -10.76 -15.90
C ASP A 12 -15.12 -11.17 -15.41
N PRO A 13 -16.16 -10.34 -15.60
CA PRO A 13 -17.52 -10.70 -15.27
C PRO A 13 -18.01 -11.86 -16.15
N ILE A 14 -18.76 -12.79 -15.55
CA ILE A 14 -19.36 -13.94 -16.27
C ILE A 14 -20.56 -13.49 -17.11
N ASP A 15 -21.30 -12.49 -16.63
CA ASP A 15 -22.41 -11.85 -17.32
C ASP A 15 -22.48 -10.35 -16.94
N GLY A 16 -23.02 -9.52 -17.84
CA GLY A 16 -23.03 -8.05 -17.73
C GLY A 16 -21.73 -7.35 -18.19
N SER A 17 -21.62 -6.04 -17.91
CA SER A 17 -20.44 -5.24 -18.23
C SER A 17 -19.98 -4.41 -17.02
N VAL A 18 -18.69 -4.10 -16.99
CA VAL A 18 -18.09 -3.12 -16.07
C VAL A 18 -17.49 -2.02 -16.94
N GLU A 19 -17.86 -0.77 -16.66
CA GLU A 19 -17.52 0.39 -17.49
C GLU A 19 -16.91 1.50 -16.63
N ILE A 20 -15.91 2.17 -17.18
CA ILE A 20 -15.33 3.43 -16.68
C ILE A 20 -15.49 4.44 -17.81
N ASP A 21 -16.10 5.59 -17.53
CA ASP A 21 -16.37 6.64 -18.53
C ASP A 21 -17.03 6.11 -19.81
N ASP A 22 -18.06 5.26 -19.66
CA ASP A 22 -18.82 4.61 -20.74
C ASP A 22 -18.00 3.70 -21.66
N MET A 23 -16.76 3.37 -21.28
CA MET A 23 -15.93 2.37 -21.93
C MET A 23 -15.77 1.13 -21.06
N GLN A 24 -15.94 -0.04 -21.66
CA GLN A 24 -15.73 -1.29 -20.93
C GLN A 24 -14.29 -1.41 -20.46
N VAL A 25 -14.08 -1.81 -19.20
CA VAL A 25 -12.72 -2.02 -18.65
C VAL A 25 -11.91 -3.02 -19.49
N SER A 26 -12.57 -3.94 -20.20
CA SER A 26 -11.95 -4.91 -21.11
C SER A 26 -11.18 -4.26 -22.28
N GLN A 27 -11.57 -3.04 -22.68
CA GLN A 27 -11.01 -2.29 -23.80
C GLN A 27 -9.77 -1.48 -23.42
N TYR A 28 -9.54 -1.27 -22.12
CA TYR A 28 -8.35 -0.57 -21.65
C TYR A 28 -7.12 -1.47 -21.65
N ASN A 29 -5.96 -0.88 -21.95
CA ASN A 29 -4.69 -1.51 -21.67
C ASN A 29 -4.53 -1.72 -20.15
N LEU A 30 -4.20 -2.94 -19.73
CA LEU A 30 -4.10 -3.32 -18.31
C LEU A 30 -3.06 -2.50 -17.54
N GLY A 31 -1.95 -2.13 -18.16
CA GLY A 31 -0.91 -1.30 -17.54
C GLY A 31 -1.42 0.12 -17.31
N TRP A 32 -1.95 0.74 -18.35
CA TRP A 32 -2.54 2.09 -18.28
C TRP A 32 -3.67 2.18 -17.26
N LEU A 33 -4.57 1.18 -17.24
CA LEU A 33 -5.69 1.12 -16.30
C LEU A 33 -5.20 1.06 -14.84
N ARG A 34 -4.15 0.28 -14.56
CA ARG A 34 -3.59 0.14 -13.21
C ARG A 34 -2.77 1.34 -12.77
N GLU A 35 -2.17 2.08 -13.69
CA GLU A 35 -1.49 3.34 -13.38
C GLU A 35 -2.46 4.48 -13.00
N HIS A 36 -3.70 4.42 -13.48
CA HIS A 36 -4.72 5.46 -13.26
C HIS A 36 -5.70 5.13 -12.11
N ILE A 37 -5.57 3.96 -11.47
CA ILE A 37 -6.39 3.56 -10.32
C ILE A 37 -5.50 3.40 -9.09
N GLY A 38 -5.61 4.36 -8.15
CA GLY A 38 -5.08 4.21 -6.80
C GLY A 38 -6.00 3.36 -5.94
N VAL A 39 -5.55 2.17 -5.53
CA VAL A 39 -6.35 1.25 -4.69
C VAL A 39 -5.86 1.33 -3.26
N VAL A 40 -6.73 1.79 -2.37
CA VAL A 40 -6.48 1.73 -0.93
C VAL A 40 -7.11 0.43 -0.41
N SER A 41 -6.27 -0.57 -0.10
CA SER A 41 -6.70 -1.79 0.58
C SER A 41 -7.13 -1.47 2.03
N GLN A 42 -8.20 -2.11 2.52
CA GLN A 42 -8.67 -1.91 3.90
C GLN A 42 -7.71 -2.47 4.96
N GLU A 43 -6.85 -3.42 4.59
CA GLU A 43 -5.73 -3.87 5.41
C GLU A 43 -4.41 -3.54 4.68
N PRO A 44 -3.59 -2.63 5.23
CA PRO A 44 -2.22 -2.45 4.79
C PRO A 44 -1.45 -3.72 5.13
N ILE A 45 -1.07 -4.46 4.11
CA ILE A 45 -0.19 -5.61 4.26
C ILE A 45 1.22 -5.04 4.43
N LEU A 46 1.72 -5.03 5.65
CA LEU A 46 3.15 -4.83 5.88
C LEU A 46 3.86 -6.12 5.47
N PHE A 47 4.86 -5.99 4.60
CA PHE A 47 5.78 -7.08 4.31
C PHE A 47 6.50 -7.47 5.59
N GLN A 48 6.84 -8.76 5.73
CA GLN A 48 7.56 -9.30 6.88
C GLN A 48 9.04 -8.89 6.84
N THR A 49 9.28 -7.61 7.06
CA THR A 49 10.57 -6.94 6.91
C THR A 49 10.62 -5.72 7.84
N THR A 50 11.64 -4.87 7.75
CA THR A 50 11.72 -3.67 8.62
C THR A 50 10.70 -2.59 8.24
N ILE A 51 10.40 -1.68 9.17
CA ILE A 51 9.59 -0.48 8.89
C ILE A 51 10.20 0.33 7.75
N LYS A 52 11.53 0.50 7.73
CA LYS A 52 12.25 1.17 6.64
C LYS A 52 11.97 0.53 5.29
N GLU A 53 12.10 -0.78 5.20
CA GLU A 53 11.90 -1.50 3.94
C GLU A 53 10.45 -1.41 3.47
N ASN A 54 9.49 -1.42 4.40
CA ASN A 54 8.07 -1.17 4.06
C ASN A 54 7.86 0.22 3.44
N ILE A 55 8.50 1.27 3.98
CA ILE A 55 8.41 2.63 3.40
C ILE A 55 9.14 2.72 2.05
N LEU A 56 10.28 2.03 1.90
CA LEU A 56 11.06 2.01 0.66
C LEU A 56 10.33 1.33 -0.51
N PHE A 57 9.29 0.52 -0.27
CA PHE A 57 8.50 -0.03 -1.37
C PHE A 57 7.84 1.07 -2.22
N GLY A 58 7.56 2.25 -1.67
CA GLY A 58 7.10 3.41 -2.44
C GLY A 58 8.18 4.06 -3.31
N LYS A 59 9.48 3.88 -2.97
CA LYS A 59 10.64 4.40 -3.69
C LYS A 59 11.91 3.63 -3.30
N MET A 60 12.30 2.63 -4.11
CA MET A 60 13.39 1.68 -3.76
C MET A 60 14.76 2.33 -3.52
N ASN A 61 15.01 3.53 -4.04
CA ASN A 61 16.28 4.25 -3.93
C ASN A 61 16.19 5.48 -2.99
N ALA A 62 15.22 5.53 -2.08
CA ALA A 62 15.11 6.65 -1.15
C ALA A 62 16.24 6.63 -0.12
N THR A 63 16.75 7.81 0.19
CA THR A 63 17.71 8.02 1.29
C THR A 63 17.02 7.86 2.64
N GLN A 64 17.80 7.69 3.71
CA GLN A 64 17.24 7.63 5.07
C GLN A 64 16.44 8.89 5.42
N ASP A 65 16.92 10.07 5.01
CA ASP A 65 16.23 11.33 5.23
C ASP A 65 14.87 11.37 4.53
N GLU A 66 14.78 10.88 3.29
CA GLU A 66 13.51 10.79 2.55
C GLU A 66 12.53 9.82 3.22
N VAL A 67 13.02 8.70 3.76
CA VAL A 67 12.20 7.76 4.54
C VAL A 67 11.64 8.44 5.80
N GLU A 68 12.46 9.21 6.50
CA GLU A 68 12.03 9.95 7.69
C GLU A 68 11.03 11.06 7.36
N GLN A 69 11.24 11.78 6.26
CA GLN A 69 10.29 12.80 5.78
C GLN A 69 8.94 12.16 5.41
N ALA A 70 8.95 11.05 4.68
CA ALA A 70 7.73 10.31 4.34
C ALA A 70 6.98 9.86 5.62
N ALA A 71 7.71 9.29 6.58
CA ALA A 71 7.13 8.89 7.86
C ALA A 71 6.60 10.08 8.69
N LYS A 72 7.23 11.25 8.63
CA LYS A 72 6.72 12.48 9.28
C LYS A 72 5.45 12.97 8.62
N MET A 73 5.41 13.01 7.28
CA MET A 73 4.22 13.36 6.52
C MET A 73 3.05 12.41 6.79
N ALA A 74 3.33 11.14 7.02
CA ALA A 74 2.35 10.13 7.38
C ALA A 74 1.98 10.11 8.88
N ASN A 75 2.50 11.02 9.72
CA ASN A 75 2.34 10.99 11.19
C ASN A 75 2.77 9.65 11.83
N ALA A 76 3.82 9.03 11.28
CA ALA A 76 4.37 7.78 11.74
C ALA A 76 5.69 7.91 12.50
N HIS A 77 6.46 8.96 12.23
CA HIS A 77 7.80 9.13 12.77
C HIS A 77 7.87 9.00 14.30
N ASP A 78 7.01 9.70 15.02
CA ASP A 78 7.11 9.78 16.49
C ASP A 78 6.94 8.39 17.13
N PHE A 79 5.91 7.63 16.73
CA PHE A 79 5.72 6.29 17.29
C PHE A 79 6.79 5.30 16.81
N ILE A 80 7.32 5.46 15.59
CA ILE A 80 8.44 4.64 15.12
C ILE A 80 9.64 4.86 16.03
N MET A 81 9.91 6.12 16.40
CA MET A 81 11.05 6.47 17.26
C MET A 81 10.92 5.97 18.71
N GLU A 82 9.71 5.64 19.16
CA GLU A 82 9.45 4.99 20.46
C GLU A 82 9.73 3.47 20.46
N LEU A 83 9.88 2.84 19.29
CA LEU A 83 10.20 1.43 19.18
C LEU A 83 11.69 1.16 19.49
N PRO A 84 12.04 -0.01 20.07
CA PRO A 84 13.43 -0.34 20.43
C PRO A 84 14.41 -0.20 19.26
N ASP A 85 14.01 -0.70 18.07
CA ASP A 85 14.85 -0.68 16.86
C ASP A 85 14.45 0.40 15.86
N LYS A 86 13.50 1.28 16.22
CA LYS A 86 13.03 2.39 15.39
C LYS A 86 12.63 1.93 13.97
N TYR A 87 13.20 2.53 12.94
CA TYR A 87 12.99 2.14 11.54
C TYR A 87 13.49 0.72 11.20
N GLY A 88 14.39 0.17 12.01
CA GLY A 88 14.87 -1.20 11.90
C GLY A 88 13.95 -2.22 12.56
N THR A 89 12.87 -1.80 13.24
CA THR A 89 11.92 -2.73 13.83
C THR A 89 11.28 -3.60 12.75
N LEU A 90 11.36 -4.92 12.92
CA LEU A 90 10.68 -5.88 12.07
C LEU A 90 9.17 -5.83 12.31
N VAL A 91 8.39 -5.83 11.24
CA VAL A 91 6.92 -5.84 11.24
C VAL A 91 6.40 -7.02 10.41
N GLY A 92 5.08 -7.28 10.45
CA GLY A 92 4.45 -8.46 9.82
C GLY A 92 4.06 -9.53 10.85
N GLU A 93 3.75 -10.76 10.40
CA GLU A 93 3.20 -11.84 11.26
C GLU A 93 4.04 -12.19 12.50
N ARG A 94 5.36 -11.97 12.46
CA ARG A 94 6.30 -12.25 13.56
C ARG A 94 7.01 -11.00 14.10
N GLY A 95 6.63 -9.81 13.61
CA GLY A 95 7.24 -8.54 14.00
C GLY A 95 6.54 -7.86 15.16
N ALA A 96 6.89 -6.60 15.42
CA ALA A 96 6.23 -5.77 16.42
C ALA A 96 4.72 -5.67 16.15
N GLN A 97 3.93 -5.82 17.22
CA GLN A 97 2.48 -5.67 17.18
C GLN A 97 2.13 -4.18 17.03
N LEU A 98 1.90 -3.76 15.78
CA LEU A 98 1.39 -2.43 15.45
C LEU A 98 -0.14 -2.44 15.41
N SER A 99 -0.75 -1.38 15.93
CA SER A 99 -2.19 -1.14 15.75
C SER A 99 -2.55 -0.98 14.27
N GLY A 100 -3.81 -1.23 13.91
CA GLY A 100 -4.28 -1.08 12.51
C GLY A 100 -4.02 0.32 11.94
N GLY A 101 -4.20 1.37 12.73
CA GLY A 101 -3.89 2.75 12.33
C GLY A 101 -2.40 3.02 12.14
N GLN A 102 -1.52 2.39 12.92
CA GLN A 102 -0.07 2.48 12.69
C GLN A 102 0.35 1.74 11.41
N LYS A 103 -0.24 0.58 11.15
CA LYS A 103 -0.03 -0.15 9.89
C LYS A 103 -0.45 0.68 8.68
N GLN A 104 -1.58 1.39 8.78
CA GLN A 104 -2.06 2.29 7.71
C GLN A 104 -1.04 3.39 7.42
N ARG A 105 -0.49 4.03 8.45
CA ARG A 105 0.49 5.12 8.25
C ARG A 105 1.84 4.66 7.69
N ILE A 106 2.23 3.39 7.87
CA ILE A 106 3.49 2.85 7.30
C ILE A 106 3.30 2.36 5.87
N GLY A 107 2.16 1.77 5.54
CA GLY A 107 1.87 1.22 4.21
C GLY A 107 1.25 2.20 3.21
N MET A 108 1.24 3.50 3.54
CA MET A 108 0.70 4.59 2.71
C MET A 108 1.76 5.20 1.79
#